data_AF-A0A933PHX1-F1
#
_entry.id   AF-A0A933PHX1-F1
#
_cell.length_a   1.000
_cell.length_b   1.000
_cell.length_c   1.000
_cell.angle_alpha   90.00
_cell.angle_beta   90.00
_cell.angle_gamma   90.00
#
_symmetry.space_group_name_H-M   'P 1'
#
loop_
_entity.id
_entity.type
_entity.pdbx_description
1 polymer ?
#
loop_
_entity_poly.entity_id
_entity_poly.type
_entity_poly.pdbx_seq_one_letter_code
_entity_poly.pdbx_strand_id
1 'polypeptide(L)'
;LDALRKEVRALVEDAGADFLLVHAATPLEECERRDRKGLYAKARRGEVADFTGISSPYEAPADADLVVDTTGRAVEDVVDAVWGLLAARGHLDAPRDAQPAQGYGPGPDVP
;
A
#
# COMPACT_ATOMS: atom_id res chain seq x y z
N LEU A 1 -1.73 15.26 -0.68
CA LEU A 1 -1.18 13.93 -1.02
C LEU A 1 -1.66 13.45 -2.39
N ASP A 2 -2.90 13.73 -2.76
CA ASP A 2 -3.47 13.37 -4.07
C ASP A 2 -2.70 13.97 -5.26
N ALA A 3 -2.36 15.26 -5.17
CA ALA A 3 -1.59 15.95 -6.22
C ALA A 3 -0.24 15.27 -6.51
N LEU A 4 0.46 14.79 -5.49
CA LEU A 4 1.73 14.09 -5.64
C LEU A 4 1.56 12.73 -6.35
N ARG A 5 0.49 12.00 -6.04
CA ARG A 5 0.19 10.73 -6.74
C ARG A 5 -0.07 10.96 -8.23
N LYS A 6 -0.80 12.03 -8.56
CA LYS A 6 -1.07 12.44 -9.94
C LYS A 6 0.18 12.88 -10.68
N GLU A 7 1.06 13.62 -10.02
CA GLU A 7 2.36 14.01 -10.58
C GLU A 7 3.24 12.79 -10.89
N VAL A 8 3.34 11.83 -9.96
CA VAL A 8 4.08 10.58 -10.18
C VAL A 8 3.46 9.77 -11.31
N ARG A 9 2.12 9.65 -11.36
CA ARG A 9 1.41 8.99 -12.46
C ARG A 9 1.79 9.61 -13.80
N ALA A 10 1.68 10.93 -13.92
CA ALA A 10 2.01 11.66 -15.14
C ALA A 10 3.47 11.44 -15.56
N LEU A 11 4.42 11.49 -14.63
CA LEU A 11 5.84 11.25 -14.91
C LEU A 11 6.11 9.85 -15.47
N VAL A 12 5.44 8.83 -14.92
CA VAL A 12 5.59 7.44 -15.38
C VAL A 12 4.95 7.24 -16.76
N GLU A 13 3.74 7.80 -16.96
CA GLU A 13 3.02 7.73 -18.23
C GLU A 13 3.75 8.49 -19.35
N ASP A 14 4.34 9.66 -19.06
CA ASP A 14 5.18 10.44 -19.99
C ASP A 14 6.45 9.68 -20.41
N ALA A 15 6.96 8.80 -19.54
CA ALA A 15 8.09 7.91 -19.85
C ALA A 15 7.67 6.67 -20.67
N GLY A 16 6.39 6.54 -21.01
CA GLY A 16 5.85 5.43 -21.81
C GLY A 16 5.63 4.14 -21.01
N ALA A 17 5.54 4.23 -19.68
CA ALA A 17 5.27 3.10 -18.81
C ALA A 17 3.86 3.17 -18.22
N ASP A 18 3.26 2.00 -17.94
CA ASP A 18 1.96 1.93 -17.26
C ASP A 18 2.12 2.21 -15.76
N PHE A 19 1.16 2.98 -15.21
CA PHE A 19 1.08 3.29 -13.80
C PHE A 19 -0.23 2.76 -13.20
N LEU A 20 -0.11 2.00 -12.11
CA LEU A 20 -1.24 1.45 -11.36
C LEU A 20 -1.21 1.93 -9.92
N LEU A 21 -2.28 2.58 -9.48
CA LEU A 21 -2.43 3.06 -8.12
C LEU A 21 -3.17 2.02 -7.26
N VAL A 22 -2.45 1.38 -6.35
CA VAL A 22 -3.04 0.45 -5.37
C VAL A 22 -3.17 1.13 -4.01
N HIS A 23 -4.41 1.31 -3.54
CA HIS A 23 -4.73 1.89 -2.24
C HIS A 23 -4.88 0.79 -1.18
N ALA A 24 -3.92 0.70 -0.26
CA ALA A 24 -4.03 -0.12 0.93
C ALA A 24 -4.95 0.55 1.97
N ALA A 25 -6.26 0.43 1.77
CA ALA A 25 -7.33 1.02 2.59
C ALA A 25 -7.59 0.28 3.92
N THR A 26 -6.53 -0.22 4.56
CA THR A 26 -6.69 -0.88 5.87
C THR A 26 -7.02 0.20 6.93
N PRO A 27 -8.06 0.02 7.76
CA PRO A 27 -8.44 0.98 8.78
C PRO A 27 -7.26 1.35 9.70
N LEU A 28 -7.24 2.60 10.15
CA LEU A 28 -6.19 3.12 11.03
C LEU A 28 -6.13 2.31 12.33
N GLU A 29 -7.29 1.93 12.88
CA GLU A 29 -7.41 1.18 14.12
C GLU A 29 -6.76 -0.20 14.01
N GLU A 30 -6.88 -0.86 12.85
CA GLU A 30 -6.23 -2.14 12.59
C GLU A 30 -4.71 -1.96 12.40
N CYS A 31 -4.28 -0.88 11.76
CA CYS A 31 -2.87 -0.51 11.66
C CYS A 31 -2.25 -0.25 13.04
N GLU A 32 -2.93 0.51 13.90
CA GLU A 32 -2.55 0.77 15.30
C GLU A 32 -2.53 -0.51 16.14
N ARG A 33 -3.51 -1.39 15.97
CA ARG A 33 -3.54 -2.68 16.67
C ARG A 33 -2.34 -3.56 16.32
N ARG A 34 -1.88 -3.52 15.07
CA ARG A 34 -0.74 -4.32 14.60
C ARG A 34 0.61 -3.77 15.06
N ASP A 35 0.73 -2.45 15.25
CA ASP A 35 1.92 -1.63 15.56
C ASP A 35 3.27 -2.39 15.72
N ARG A 36 3.70 -3.06 14.65
CA ARG A 36 4.84 -4.01 14.70
C ARG A 36 6.15 -3.36 15.10
N LYS A 37 6.26 -2.05 14.87
CA LYS A 37 7.46 -1.24 15.10
C LYS A 37 7.31 -0.25 16.27
N GLY A 38 6.17 -0.24 16.96
CA GLY A 38 5.89 0.71 18.04
C GLY A 38 5.75 2.17 17.57
N LEU A 39 5.59 2.41 16.27
CA LEU A 39 5.60 3.75 15.69
C LEU A 39 4.29 4.49 15.96
N TYR A 40 3.15 3.79 15.93
CA TYR A 40 1.87 4.40 16.28
C TYR A 40 1.84 4.80 17.76
N ALA A 41 2.35 3.94 18.65
CA ALA A 41 2.48 4.26 20.06
C ALA A 41 3.37 5.50 20.31
N LYS A 42 4.51 5.61 19.62
CA LYS A 42 5.39 6.80 19.71
C LYS A 42 4.70 8.07 19.17
N ALA A 43 4.00 7.95 18.04
CA ALA A 43 3.25 9.06 17.45
C ALA A 43 2.14 9.57 18.39
N ARG A 44 1.39 8.69 19.03
CA ARG A 44 0.36 9.05 20.03
C ARG A 44 0.93 9.76 21.26
N ARG A 45 2.21 9.54 21.59
CA ARG A 45 2.95 10.27 22.64
C ARG A 45 3.61 11.56 22.16
N GLY A 46 3.49 11.90 20.88
CA GLY A 46 4.10 13.10 20.28
C GLY A 46 5.61 12.97 20.02
N GLU A 47 6.17 11.76 20.09
CA GLU A 47 7.60 11.51 19.85
C GLU A 47 7.94 11.44 18.36
N VAL A 48 6.92 11.31 17.49
CA VAL A 48 7.07 11.33 16.03
C VAL A 48 6.18 12.41 15.45
N ALA A 49 6.79 13.42 14.85
CA ALA A 49 6.10 14.51 14.17
C ALA A 49 5.49 14.04 12.85
N ASP A 50 4.44 14.75 12.39
CA ASP A 50 3.80 14.58 11.07
C ASP A 50 3.40 13.14 10.72
N PHE A 51 3.02 12.36 11.73
CA PHE A 51 2.66 10.97 11.56
C PHE A 51 1.28 10.83 10.90
N THR A 52 1.27 10.28 9.69
CA THR A 52 0.07 10.14 8.87
C THR A 52 -1.00 9.29 9.57
N GLY A 53 -2.24 9.80 9.58
CA GLY A 53 -3.37 9.21 10.31
C GLY A 53 -3.48 9.63 11.78
N ILE A 54 -2.43 10.23 12.36
CA ILE A 54 -2.41 10.65 13.77
C ILE A 54 -2.31 12.17 13.88
N SER A 55 -1.17 12.75 13.50
CA SER A 55 -0.90 14.20 13.55
C SER A 55 -0.91 14.85 12.17
N SER A 56 -0.93 14.06 11.10
CA SER A 56 -1.07 14.52 9.71
C SER A 56 -2.18 13.76 8.97
N PRO A 57 -3.01 14.40 8.13
CA PRO A 57 -4.12 13.74 7.45
C PRO A 57 -3.66 12.77 6.36
N TYR A 58 -4.43 11.70 6.15
CA TYR A 58 -4.33 10.85 4.97
C TYR A 58 -5.49 11.15 4.01
N GLU A 59 -5.18 11.49 2.78
CA GLU A 59 -6.18 11.66 1.71
C GLU A 59 -6.29 10.35 0.93
N ALA A 60 -7.41 9.65 1.06
CA ALA A 60 -7.68 8.46 0.26
C ALA A 60 -7.79 8.86 -1.23
N PRO A 61 -7.11 8.14 -2.15
CA PRO A 61 -7.19 8.43 -3.57
C PRO A 61 -8.58 8.08 -4.12
N ALA A 62 -9.12 8.94 -4.97
CA ALA A 62 -10.42 8.72 -5.63
C ALA A 62 -10.29 7.89 -6.93
N ASP A 63 -9.08 7.76 -7.45
CA ASP A 63 -8.72 7.18 -8.75
C ASP A 63 -7.79 5.95 -8.62
N ALA A 64 -7.91 5.23 -7.50
CA ALA A 64 -7.18 3.98 -7.32
C ALA A 64 -7.65 2.91 -8.32
N ASP A 65 -6.70 2.24 -8.96
CA ASP A 65 -6.92 1.09 -9.83
C ASP A 65 -7.33 -0.16 -9.03
N LEU A 66 -6.88 -0.23 -7.76
CA LEU A 66 -7.27 -1.28 -6.83
C LEU A 66 -7.29 -0.73 -5.40
N VAL A 67 -8.35 -1.05 -4.66
CA VAL A 67 -8.49 -0.73 -3.24
C VAL A 67 -8.49 -2.03 -2.44
N VAL A 68 -7.63 -2.11 -1.42
CA VAL A 68 -7.44 -3.32 -0.61
C VAL A 68 -7.49 -2.97 0.88
N ASP A 69 -8.51 -3.45 1.57
CA ASP A 69 -8.47 -3.61 3.03
C ASP A 69 -7.80 -4.96 3.34
N THR A 70 -6.77 -4.96 4.20
CA THR A 70 -6.02 -6.16 4.60
C THR A 70 -6.50 -6.74 5.95
N THR A 71 -7.60 -6.24 6.49
CA THR A 71 -8.19 -6.72 7.75
C THR A 71 -8.69 -8.15 7.57
N GLY A 72 -8.13 -9.09 8.35
CA GLY A 72 -8.53 -10.49 8.33
C GLY A 72 -8.24 -11.25 7.03
N ARG A 73 -7.48 -10.67 6.09
CA ARG A 73 -7.11 -11.32 4.82
C ARG A 73 -5.74 -11.99 4.90
N ALA A 74 -5.59 -13.09 4.16
CA ALA A 74 -4.26 -13.64 3.91
C ALA A 74 -3.49 -12.72 2.98
N VAL A 75 -2.15 -12.78 3.03
CA VAL A 75 -1.29 -12.01 2.13
C VAL A 75 -1.52 -12.47 0.69
N GLU A 76 -1.68 -13.78 0.51
CA GLU A 76 -1.95 -14.44 -0.75
C GLU A 76 -3.18 -13.85 -1.45
N ASP A 77 -4.28 -13.63 -0.71
CA ASP A 77 -5.51 -13.03 -1.28
C ASP A 77 -5.28 -11.61 -1.83
N VAL A 78 -4.41 -10.83 -1.17
CA VAL A 78 -4.08 -9.46 -1.59
C VAL A 78 -3.18 -9.50 -2.82
N VAL A 79 -2.20 -10.40 -2.82
CA VAL A 79 -1.30 -10.59 -3.95
C VAL A 79 -2.06 -11.08 -5.19
N ASP A 80 -3.03 -11.98 -5.03
CA ASP A 80 -3.86 -12.46 -6.13
C ASP A 80 -4.71 -11.33 -6.74
N ALA A 81 -5.19 -10.39 -5.92
CA ALA A 81 -5.90 -9.21 -6.42
C ALA A 81 -4.99 -8.30 -7.25
N VAL A 82 -3.76 -8.05 -6.79
CA VAL A 82 -2.76 -7.26 -7.54
C VAL A 82 -2.35 -7.99 -8.81
N TRP A 83 -2.16 -9.31 -8.75
CA TRP A 83 -1.85 -10.13 -9.92
C TRP A 83 -2.95 -10.07 -10.96
N GLY A 84 -4.20 -10.22 -10.54
CA GLY A 84 -5.36 -10.11 -11.42
C GLY A 84 -5.43 -8.76 -12.11
N LEU A 85 -5.13 -7.67 -11.40
CA LEU A 85 -5.04 -6.33 -12.00
C LEU A 85 -3.94 -6.28 -13.08
N LEU A 86 -2.74 -6.75 -12.77
CA LEU A 86 -1.62 -6.76 -13.72
C LEU A 86 -1.90 -7.63 -14.95
N ALA A 87 -2.50 -8.80 -14.77
CA ALA A 87 -2.90 -9.68 -15.86
C ALA A 87 -3.99 -9.05 -16.74
N ALA A 88 -5.01 -8.41 -16.13
CA ALA A 88 -6.05 -7.70 -16.86
C ALA A 88 -5.51 -6.49 -17.66
N ARG A 89 -4.38 -5.92 -17.23
CA ARG A 89 -3.64 -4.87 -17.94
C ARG A 89 -2.64 -5.41 -18.96
N GLY A 90 -2.50 -6.73 -19.09
CA GLY A 90 -1.61 -7.38 -20.06
C GLY A 90 -0.14 -7.45 -19.63
N HIS A 91 0.16 -7.22 -18.35
CA HIS A 91 1.54 -7.28 -17.83
C HIS A 91 1.96 -8.67 -17.35
N LEU A 92 1.01 -9.57 -17.11
CA LEU A 92 1.25 -10.93 -16.62
C LEU A 92 0.30 -11.92 -17.32
N ASP A 93 0.72 -13.18 -17.38
CA ASP A 93 -0.13 -14.29 -17.77
C ASP A 93 -1.04 -14.74 -16.61
N ALA A 94 -2.16 -15.39 -16.96
CA ALA A 94 -3.06 -16.04 -16.01
C ALA A 94 -3.00 -17.58 -16.14
N PRO A 95 -3.12 -18.36 -15.04
CA PRO A 95 -3.25 -17.98 -13.63
C PRO A 95 -1.91 -17.94 -12.85
N ARG A 96 -1.92 -17.27 -11.69
CA ARG A 96 -0.79 -17.26 -10.75
C ARG A 96 -0.69 -18.61 -10.04
N ASP A 97 0.50 -19.20 -10.02
CA ASP A 97 0.80 -20.30 -9.09
C ASP A 97 0.96 -19.74 -7.67
N ALA A 98 0.06 -20.13 -6.76
CA ALA A 98 0.11 -19.69 -5.38
C ALA A 98 1.33 -20.30 -4.68
N GLN A 99 2.34 -19.46 -4.38
CA GLN A 99 3.40 -19.78 -3.44
C GLN A 99 3.18 -18.99 -2.15
N PRO A 100 3.38 -19.61 -0.97
CA PRO A 100 3.25 -18.91 0.30
C PRO A 100 4.19 -17.71 0.31
N ALA A 101 3.71 -16.58 0.83
CA ALA A 101 4.54 -15.40 0.97
C ALA A 101 5.75 -15.75 1.85
N GLN A 102 6.95 -15.79 1.26
CA GLN A 102 8.17 -15.84 2.06
C GLN A 102 8.21 -14.52 2.85
N GLY A 103 8.21 -14.63 4.18
CA GLY A 103 8.06 -13.47 5.05
C GLY A 103 9.02 -12.36 4.65
N TYR A 104 8.48 -11.16 4.42
CA TYR A 104 9.30 -9.96 4.29
C TYR A 104 10.06 -9.80 5.60
N GLY A 105 11.37 -10.05 5.56
CA GLY A 105 12.28 -9.79 6.68
C GLY A 105 12.22 -8.32 7.10
N PRO A 106 12.82 -7.92 8.23
CA PRO A 106 12.93 -6.51 8.54
C PRO A 106 13.59 -5.80 7.36
N GLY A 107 12.83 -4.95 6.66
CA GLY A 107 13.38 -4.08 5.62
C GLY A 107 14.53 -3.26 6.20
N PRO A 108 15.46 -2.77 5.37
CA PRO A 108 16.59 -1.99 5.86
C PRO A 108 16.09 -0.86 6.78
N ASP A 109 16.76 -0.68 7.91
CA ASP A 109 16.52 0.49 8.76
C ASP A 109 16.74 1.72 7.88
N VAL A 110 15.65 2.44 7.61
CA VAL A 110 15.69 3.70 6.87
C VAL A 110 16.32 4.71 7.83
N PRO A 111 17.45 5.36 7.47
CA PRO A 111 18.17 6.26 8.35
C PRO A 111 17.36 7.49 8.76
#